data_AF-A0A2H3E6Q8-F1
#
_entry.id   AF-A0A2H3E6Q8-F1
#
_cell.length_a   1.000
_cell.length_b   1.000
_cell.length_c   1.000
_cell.angle_alpha   90.00
_cell.angle_beta   90.00
_cell.angle_gamma   90.00
#
_symmetry.space_group_name_H-M   'P 1'
#
loop_
_entity.id
_entity.type
_entity.pdbx_description
1 polymer ?
#
loop_
_entity_poly.entity_id
_entity_poly.type
_entity_poly.pdbx_seq_one_letter_code
_entity_poly.pdbx_strand_id
1 'polypeptide(L)'
;MSTARVRREEDVRHAEDLQTEAGIRVAARTTAIAFGLSIIAHYAWPWYRRQPMSFKGFLVVTSGVFGLVFGAEHALLEYEAERRVQENAVRRQARLELTRRGIVPTETEINKWRLAKESGE
;
A
#
# COMPACT_ATOMS: atom_id res chain seq x y z
N MET A 1 -21.86 6.41 -18.16
CA MET A 1 -20.93 5.57 -17.38
C MET A 1 -21.64 5.08 -16.13
N SER A 2 -21.50 3.82 -15.74
CA SER A 2 -22.13 3.33 -14.49
C SER A 2 -21.37 3.87 -13.27
N THR A 3 -22.09 4.26 -12.23
CA THR A 3 -21.52 4.80 -10.97
C THR A 3 -20.49 3.87 -10.32
N ALA A 4 -20.68 2.56 -10.43
CA ALA A 4 -19.73 1.55 -9.94
C ALA A 4 -18.38 1.60 -10.65
N ARG A 5 -18.35 1.93 -11.95
CA ARG A 5 -17.11 2.03 -12.72
C ARG A 5 -16.31 3.27 -12.33
N VAL A 6 -16.99 4.39 -12.12
CA VAL A 6 -16.37 5.65 -11.66
C VAL A 6 -15.72 5.46 -10.29
N ARG A 7 -16.45 4.87 -9.33
CA ARG A 7 -15.91 4.60 -7.99
C ARG A 7 -14.70 3.66 -8.02
N ARG A 8 -14.70 2.66 -8.91
CA ARG A 8 -13.55 1.77 -9.09
C ARG A 8 -12.35 2.50 -9.69
N GLU A 9 -12.56 3.38 -10.67
CA GLU A 9 -11.49 4.17 -11.27
C GLU A 9 -10.89 5.16 -10.26
N GLU A 10 -11.71 5.76 -9.40
CA GLU A 10 -11.25 6.62 -8.28
C GLU A 10 -10.44 5.84 -7.25
N ASP A 11 -10.92 4.67 -6.82
CA ASP A 11 -10.21 3.80 -5.87
C ASP A 11 -8.83 3.37 -6.42
N VAL A 12 -8.74 3.07 -7.72
CA VAL A 12 -7.47 2.70 -8.38
C VAL A 12 -6.51 3.89 -8.44
N ARG A 13 -6.99 5.07 -8.84
CA ARG A 13 -6.15 6.27 -8.87
C ARG A 13 -5.61 6.63 -7.49
N HIS A 14 -6.45 6.53 -6.47
CA HIS A 14 -6.02 6.81 -5.10
C HIS A 14 -4.93 5.84 -4.63
N ALA A 15 -5.08 4.55 -4.94
CA ALA A 15 -4.05 3.56 -4.64
C ALA A 15 -2.74 3.83 -5.39
N GLU A 16 -2.82 4.22 -6.67
CA GLU A 16 -1.65 4.56 -7.50
C GLU A 16 -0.89 5.78 -6.96
N ASP A 17 -1.61 6.83 -6.55
CA ASP A 17 -1.02 8.02 -5.93
C ASP A 17 -0.28 7.67 -4.64
N LEU A 18 -0.90 6.84 -3.78
CA LEU A 18 -0.30 6.39 -2.53
C LEU A 18 0.97 5.57 -2.76
N GLN A 19 0.93 4.63 -3.70
CA GLN A 19 2.09 3.82 -4.09
C GLN A 19 3.24 4.67 -4.62
N THR A 20 2.92 5.64 -5.47
CA THR A 20 3.90 6.54 -6.09
C THR A 20 4.58 7.40 -5.03
N GLU A 21 3.81 8.02 -4.15
CA GLU A 21 4.34 8.88 -3.09
C GLU A 21 5.22 8.08 -2.12
N ALA A 22 4.72 6.96 -1.61
CA ALA A 22 5.46 6.12 -0.67
C ALA A 22 6.72 5.52 -1.31
N GLY A 23 6.61 5.03 -2.54
CA GLY A 23 7.73 4.51 -3.30
C GLY A 23 8.83 5.55 -3.49
N ILE A 24 8.50 6.75 -3.96
CA ILE A 24 9.49 7.82 -4.18
C ILE A 24 10.17 8.20 -2.86
N ARG A 25 9.39 8.35 -1.78
CA ARG A 25 9.90 8.72 -0.46
C ARG A 25 10.92 7.69 0.06
N VAL A 26 10.58 6.40 -0.02
CA VAL A 26 11.46 5.33 0.44
C VAL A 26 12.67 5.19 -0.47
N ALA A 27 12.50 5.28 -1.80
CA ALA A 27 13.60 5.26 -2.76
C ALA A 27 14.63 6.35 -2.49
N ALA A 28 14.18 7.59 -2.25
CA ALA A 28 15.06 8.70 -1.91
C ALA A 28 15.85 8.42 -0.62
N ARG A 29 15.16 7.91 0.40
CA ARG A 29 15.78 7.57 1.70
C ARG A 29 16.79 6.43 1.56
N THR A 30 16.45 5.33 0.91
CA THR A 30 17.36 4.18 0.76
C THR A 30 18.55 4.53 -0.12
N THR A 31 18.36 5.34 -1.16
CA THR A 31 19.46 5.85 -2.00
C THR A 31 20.41 6.71 -1.17
N ALA A 32 19.90 7.64 -0.37
CA ALA A 32 20.72 8.50 0.49
C ALA A 32 21.52 7.67 1.51
N ILE A 33 20.88 6.67 2.13
CA ILE A 33 21.53 5.75 3.07
C ILE A 33 22.62 4.93 2.36
N ALA A 34 22.31 4.32 1.21
CA ALA A 34 23.25 3.50 0.45
C ALA A 34 24.45 4.33 -0.05
N PHE A 35 24.20 5.57 -0.47
CA PHE A 35 25.25 6.50 -0.87
C PHE A 35 26.16 6.86 0.31
N GLY A 36 25.58 7.21 1.46
CA GLY A 36 26.35 7.47 2.69
C GLY A 36 27.17 6.26 3.13
N LEU A 37 26.59 5.07 3.13
CA LEU A 37 27.29 3.82 3.44
C LEU A 37 28.42 3.52 2.44
N SER A 38 28.22 3.81 1.16
CA SER A 38 29.24 3.66 0.12
C SER A 38 30.46 4.55 0.38
N ILE A 39 30.23 5.82 0.79
CA ILE A 39 31.30 6.74 1.19
C ILE A 39 32.05 6.21 2.41
N ILE A 40 31.32 5.84 3.47
CA ILE A 40 31.93 5.33 4.70
C ILE A 40 32.75 4.07 4.40
N ALA A 41 32.20 3.11 3.66
CA ALA A 41 32.88 1.88 3.28
C ALA A 41 34.14 2.15 2.45
N HIS A 42 34.14 3.17 1.60
CA HIS A 42 35.31 3.56 0.81
C HIS A 42 36.49 3.98 1.69
N TYR A 43 36.23 4.70 2.78
CA TYR A 43 37.27 5.17 3.70
C TYR A 43 37.59 4.18 4.82
N ALA A 44 36.63 3.37 5.27
CA ALA A 44 36.84 2.42 6.36
C ALA A 44 37.42 1.07 5.92
N TRP A 45 37.11 0.60 4.71
CA TRP A 45 37.41 -0.79 4.31
C TRP A 45 38.33 -0.89 3.08
N PRO A 46 39.57 -1.43 3.21
CA PRO A 46 40.55 -1.51 2.12
C PRO A 46 40.09 -2.31 0.89
N TRP A 47 39.42 -3.44 1.10
CA TRP A 47 38.81 -4.24 0.03
C TRP A 47 37.72 -3.49 -0.75
N TYR A 48 36.80 -2.78 -0.08
CA TYR A 48 35.75 -2.00 -0.76
C TYR A 48 36.33 -0.81 -1.54
N ARG A 49 37.39 -0.18 -1.00
CA ARG A 49 38.13 0.88 -1.70
C ARG A 49 38.65 0.41 -3.06
N ARG A 50 39.18 -0.81 -3.14
CA ARG A 50 39.74 -1.43 -4.37
C ARG A 50 38.68 -1.82 -5.41
N GLN A 51 37.39 -1.84 -5.06
CA GLN A 51 36.32 -2.16 -6.00
C GLN A 51 36.12 -1.06 -7.05
N PRO A 52 35.73 -1.40 -8.29
CA PRO A 52 35.53 -0.44 -9.35
C PRO A 52 34.38 0.53 -9.03
N MET A 53 34.46 1.75 -9.57
CA MET A 53 33.44 2.78 -9.32
C MET A 53 32.06 2.39 -9.86
N SER A 54 32.02 1.60 -10.94
CA SER A 54 30.78 1.03 -11.50
C SER A 54 30.06 0.13 -10.50
N PHE A 55 30.78 -0.71 -9.76
CA PHE A 55 30.18 -1.59 -8.75
C PHE A 55 29.55 -0.79 -7.59
N LYS A 56 30.22 0.28 -7.15
CA LYS A 56 29.71 1.15 -6.09
C LYS A 56 28.45 1.89 -6.53
N GLY A 57 28.45 2.43 -7.76
CA GLY A 57 27.28 3.05 -8.37
C GLY A 57 26.11 2.07 -8.51
N PHE A 58 26.39 0.85 -8.96
CA PHE A 58 25.38 -0.21 -9.06
C PHE A 58 24.71 -0.48 -7.71
N LEU A 59 25.47 -0.63 -6.62
CA LEU A 59 24.88 -0.85 -5.28
C LEU A 59 23.94 0.28 -4.84
N VAL A 60 24.32 1.53 -5.09
CA VAL A 60 23.47 2.69 -4.74
C VAL A 60 22.19 2.69 -5.54
N VAL A 61 22.28 2.49 -6.87
CA VAL A 61 21.11 2.47 -7.76
C VAL A 61 20.17 1.31 -7.41
N THR A 62 20.71 0.09 -7.25
CA THR A 62 19.91 -1.09 -6.90
C THR A 62 19.22 -0.91 -5.55
N SER A 63 19.89 -0.29 -4.56
CA SER A 63 19.26 0.03 -3.27
C SER A 63 18.13 1.05 -3.41
N GLY A 64 18.24 2.01 -4.33
CA GLY A 64 17.18 2.96 -4.63
C GLY A 64 15.97 2.30 -5.27
N VAL A 65 16.20 1.47 -6.31
CA VAL A 65 15.15 0.69 -6.98
C VAL A 65 14.45 -0.26 -6.01
N PHE A 66 15.22 -0.92 -5.13
CA PHE A 66 14.66 -1.76 -4.08
C PHE A 66 13.76 -0.95 -3.14
N GLY A 67 14.23 0.23 -2.68
CA GLY A 67 13.42 1.13 -1.86
C GLY A 67 12.13 1.59 -2.54
N LEU A 68 12.17 1.87 -3.84
CA LEU A 68 11.01 2.25 -4.64
C LEU A 68 9.93 1.17 -4.62
N VAL A 69 10.31 -0.07 -4.97
CA VAL A 69 9.38 -1.20 -5.09
C VAL A 69 8.78 -1.55 -3.73
N PHE A 70 9.62 -1.73 -2.70
CA PHE A 70 9.14 -2.12 -1.39
C PHE A 70 8.35 -1.01 -0.70
N GLY A 71 8.69 0.27 -0.93
CA GLY A 71 7.92 1.40 -0.44
C GLY A 71 6.50 1.44 -1.03
N ALA A 72 6.39 1.26 -2.35
CA ALA A 72 5.10 1.23 -3.04
C ALA A 72 4.27 0.02 -2.61
N GLU A 73 4.87 -1.18 -2.54
CA GLU A 73 4.15 -2.40 -2.17
C GLU A 73 3.67 -2.37 -0.72
N HIS A 74 4.50 -1.85 0.20
CA HIS A 74 4.10 -1.70 1.60
C HIS A 74 2.89 -0.79 1.76
N ALA A 75 2.87 0.36 1.07
CA ALA A 75 1.77 1.30 1.14
C ALA A 75 0.47 0.74 0.57
N LEU A 76 0.55 -0.03 -0.52
CA LEU A 76 -0.63 -0.73 -1.06
C LEU A 76 -1.17 -1.77 -0.09
N LEU A 77 -0.28 -2.59 0.50
CA LEU A 77 -0.69 -3.62 1.46
C LEU A 77 -1.33 -3.01 2.71
N GLU A 78 -0.82 -1.88 3.19
CA GLU A 78 -1.41 -1.14 4.30
C GLU A 78 -2.81 -0.62 3.96
N TYR A 79 -2.96 0.02 2.79
CA TYR A 79 -4.25 0.49 2.30
C TYR A 79 -5.27 -0.65 2.15
N GLU A 80 -4.88 -1.79 1.58
CA GLU A 80 -5.74 -2.95 1.46
C GLU A 80 -6.09 -3.55 2.82
N ALA A 81 -5.15 -3.60 3.76
CA ALA A 81 -5.39 -4.10 5.11
C ALA A 81 -6.43 -3.24 5.84
N GLU A 82 -6.30 -1.91 5.74
CA GLU A 82 -7.27 -0.97 6.30
C GLU A 82 -8.66 -1.15 5.68
N ARG A 83 -8.74 -1.26 4.34
CA ARG A 83 -10.01 -1.51 3.63
C ARG A 83 -10.66 -2.82 4.09
N ARG A 84 -9.89 -3.91 4.23
CA ARG A 84 -10.40 -5.19 4.75
C ARG A 84 -10.93 -5.08 6.17
N VAL A 85 -10.27 -4.31 7.04
CA VAL A 85 -10.72 -4.06 8.42
C VAL A 85 -12.04 -3.28 8.42
N GLN A 86 -12.15 -2.23 7.61
CA GLN A 86 -13.37 -1.43 7.48
C GLN A 86 -14.53 -2.27 6.94
N GLU A 87 -14.32 -3.06 5.89
CA GLU A 87 -15.33 -3.96 5.33
C GLU A 87 -15.79 -5.01 6.34
N ASN A 88 -14.86 -5.60 7.09
CA ASN A 88 -15.18 -6.57 8.13
C ASN A 88 -15.99 -5.94 9.28
N ALA A 89 -15.69 -4.70 9.66
CA ALA A 89 -16.46 -3.96 10.65
C ALA A 89 -17.90 -3.73 10.19
N VAL A 90 -18.10 -3.31 8.93
CA VAL A 90 -19.43 -3.14 8.32
C VAL A 90 -20.18 -4.47 8.25
N ARG A 91 -19.53 -5.54 7.80
CA ARG A 91 -20.13 -6.89 7.76
C ARG A 91 -20.54 -7.36 9.16
N ARG A 92 -19.74 -7.08 10.18
CA ARG A 92 -20.06 -7.40 11.58
C ARG A 92 -21.28 -6.63 12.07
N GLN A 93 -21.38 -5.33 11.76
CA GLN A 93 -22.56 -4.52 12.08
C GLN A 93 -23.81 -5.07 11.40
N ALA A 94 -23.73 -5.35 10.09
CA ALA A 94 -24.84 -5.92 9.32
C ALA A 94 -25.35 -7.23 9.93
N ARG A 95 -24.42 -8.15 10.28
CA ARG A 95 -24.76 -9.43 10.93
C ARG A 95 -25.49 -9.23 12.25
N LEU A 96 -25.04 -8.30 13.09
CA LEU A 96 -25.67 -8.00 14.37
C LEU A 96 -27.08 -7.42 14.20
N GLU A 97 -27.26 -6.47 13.30
CA GLU A 97 -28.57 -5.83 13.05
C GLU A 97 -29.57 -6.80 12.40
N LEU A 98 -29.15 -7.60 11.42
CA LEU A 98 -29.99 -8.60 10.79
C LEU A 98 -30.42 -9.67 11.80
N THR A 99 -29.50 -10.13 12.64
CA THR A 99 -29.79 -11.11 13.70
C THR A 99 -30.77 -10.53 14.73
N ARG A 100 -30.63 -9.26 15.12
CA ARG A 100 -31.60 -8.57 15.99
C ARG A 100 -33.00 -8.50 15.39
N ARG A 101 -33.12 -8.47 14.06
CA ARG A 101 -34.39 -8.49 13.33
C ARG A 101 -34.91 -9.92 13.10
N GLY A 102 -34.21 -10.95 13.59
CA GLY A 102 -34.56 -12.36 13.37
C GLY A 102 -34.27 -12.86 11.94
N ILE A 103 -33.51 -12.11 11.15
CA ILE A 103 -33.17 -12.45 9.76
C ILE A 103 -31.83 -13.17 9.75
N VAL A 104 -31.75 -14.31 9.04
CA VAL A 104 -30.50 -15.05 8.85
C VAL A 104 -29.55 -14.20 7.98
N PRO A 105 -28.34 -13.86 8.46
CA PRO A 105 -27.42 -12.98 7.76
C PRO A 105 -26.73 -13.71 6.60
N THR A 106 -27.44 -13.82 5.47
CA THR A 106 -26.88 -14.29 4.20
C THR A 106 -26.23 -13.13 3.44
N GLU A 107 -25.33 -13.42 2.50
CA GLU A 107 -24.70 -12.38 1.64
C GLU A 107 -25.74 -11.51 0.92
N THR A 108 -26.87 -12.10 0.51
CA THR A 108 -27.98 -11.39 -0.14
C THR A 108 -28.64 -10.39 0.81
N GLU A 109 -28.89 -10.78 2.07
CA GLU A 109 -29.51 -9.90 3.07
C GLU A 109 -28.54 -8.83 3.57
N ILE A 110 -27.24 -9.12 3.64
CA ILE A 110 -26.21 -8.12 3.94
C ILE A 110 -26.15 -7.06 2.83
N ASN A 111 -26.23 -7.46 1.57
CA ASN A 111 -26.29 -6.51 0.45
C ASN A 111 -27.57 -5.67 0.46
N LYS A 112 -28.74 -6.26 0.76
CA LYS A 112 -29.99 -5.51 0.94
C LYS A 112 -29.90 -4.52 2.09
N TRP A 113 -29.33 -4.92 3.22
CA TRP A 113 -29.09 -4.04 4.36
C TRP A 113 -28.18 -2.87 3.99
N ARG A 114 -27.11 -3.13 3.22
CA ARG A 114 -26.18 -2.10 2.76
C ARG A 114 -26.87 -1.09 1.85
N LEU A 115 -27.63 -1.57 0.86
CA LEU A 115 -28.40 -0.72 -0.05
C LEU A 115 -29.45 0.09 0.70
N ALA A 116 -30.18 -0.51 1.65
CA ALA A 116 -31.18 0.19 2.46
C ALA A 116 -30.56 1.30 3.32
N LYS A 117 -29.33 1.08 3.81
CA LYS A 117 -28.59 2.07 4.59
C LYS A 117 -28.06 3.21 3.73
N GLU A 118 -27.60 2.91 2.51
CA GLU A 118 -27.14 3.91 1.53
C GLU A 118 -28.29 4.72 0.89
N SER A 119 -29.53 4.19 0.86
CA SER A 119 -30.72 4.88 0.34
C SER A 119 -31.53 5.64 1.41
N GLY A 120 -31.21 5.44 2.69
CA GLY A 120 -31.91 6.02 3.83
C GLY A 120 -31.24 7.26 4.44
N GLU A 121 -30.07 7.63 3.92
CA GLU A 121 -29.50 9.00 3.98
C GLU A 121 -29.99 9.82 2.78
#